data_AF-A0A7V6L1U6-F1
#
_entry.id   AF-A0A7V6L1U6-F1
#
_cell.length_a   1.000
_cell.length_b   1.000
_cell.length_c   1.000
_cell.angle_alpha   90.00
_cell.angle_beta   90.00
_cell.angle_gamma   90.00
#
_symmetry.space_group_name_H-M   'P 1'
#
loop_
_entity.id
_entity.type
_entity.pdbx_description
1 polymer ?
#
loop_
_entity_poly.entity_id
_entity_poly.type
_entity_poly.pdbx_seq_one_letter_code
_entity_poly.pdbx_strand_id
1 'polypeptide(L)'
;MVGLKKLNLKDYKNTIIPLDNIDYHIFYKRNISGNIDAPRIMIVSYQPNPQASKITRMAIETIRKFTDSDYELWVIDNCSPEQNIVWMQDYEDINLVFIRTQPKEIGSYANGLALEMASRLIDEKSKYVVTFHLDIAVAGYGWLKFMLSKLNEKVRACGFRLTKERVKEGVLHVCGYLIDFQLFR
;
A
#
# COMPACT_ATOMS: atom_id res chain seq x y z
N MET A 1 -25.06 21.28 -11.92
CA MET A 1 -23.62 21.04 -12.13
C MET A 1 -22.98 20.86 -10.77
N VAL A 2 -22.73 19.63 -10.35
CA VAL A 2 -21.90 19.38 -9.15
C VAL A 2 -20.47 19.71 -9.57
N GLY A 3 -19.83 20.67 -8.89
CA GLY A 3 -18.46 21.06 -9.22
C GLY A 3 -17.56 19.83 -9.21
N LEU A 4 -16.77 19.65 -10.28
CA LEU A 4 -15.75 18.60 -10.32
C LEU A 4 -14.78 18.86 -9.17
N LYS A 5 -14.85 18.00 -8.14
CA LYS A 5 -13.89 17.99 -7.05
C LYS A 5 -12.49 17.83 -7.67
N LYS A 6 -11.54 18.66 -7.24
CA LYS A 6 -10.14 18.58 -7.67
C LYS A 6 -9.31 17.96 -6.55
N LEU A 7 -8.23 17.29 -6.91
CA LEU A 7 -7.26 16.81 -5.95
C LEU A 7 -6.49 18.01 -5.37
N ASN A 8 -6.60 18.25 -4.07
CA ASN A 8 -5.89 19.36 -3.43
C ASN A 8 -4.57 18.90 -2.82
N LEU A 9 -3.50 18.85 -3.62
CA LEU A 9 -2.18 18.45 -3.14
C LEU A 9 -1.50 19.49 -2.22
N LYS A 10 -2.08 20.68 -2.03
CA LYS A 10 -1.50 21.71 -1.15
C LYS A 10 -1.51 21.32 0.32
N ASP A 11 -2.46 20.45 0.71
CA ASP A 11 -2.61 19.97 2.09
C ASP A 11 -1.72 18.74 2.38
N TYR A 12 -0.89 18.34 1.41
CA TYR A 12 0.00 17.20 1.49
C TYR A 12 1.42 17.66 1.71
N LYS A 13 2.17 16.91 2.50
CA LYS A 13 3.62 17.06 2.54
C LYS A 13 4.17 16.65 1.18
N ASN A 14 5.12 17.42 0.66
CA ASN A 14 5.80 17.11 -0.59
C ASN A 14 7.23 16.66 -0.30
N THR A 15 7.72 15.76 -1.13
CA THR A 15 9.13 15.33 -1.11
C THR A 15 9.52 14.83 -2.49
N ILE A 16 10.83 14.80 -2.74
CA ILE A 16 11.42 14.21 -3.92
C ILE A 16 12.30 13.05 -3.46
N ILE A 17 12.07 11.87 -4.03
CA ILE A 17 12.85 10.68 -3.71
C ILE A 17 13.57 10.23 -4.99
N PRO A 18 14.92 10.26 -5.02
CA PRO A 18 15.67 9.74 -6.15
C PRO A 18 15.69 8.20 -6.13
N LEU A 19 15.40 7.59 -7.28
CA LEU A 19 15.57 6.16 -7.54
C LEU A 19 15.79 5.92 -9.04
N ASP A 20 16.70 5.03 -9.40
CA ASP A 20 16.98 4.64 -10.79
C ASP A 20 17.23 5.83 -11.75
N ASN A 21 17.94 6.84 -11.25
CA ASN A 21 18.24 8.12 -11.93
C ASN A 21 16.99 8.94 -12.30
N ILE A 22 15.89 8.76 -11.58
CA ILE A 22 14.66 9.55 -11.71
C ILE A 22 14.32 10.16 -10.35
N ASP A 23 13.96 11.45 -10.37
CA ASP A 23 13.44 12.16 -9.21
C ASP A 23 11.92 11.97 -9.14
N TYR A 24 11.46 11.16 -8.18
CA TYR A 24 10.04 10.89 -7.99
C TYR A 24 9.41 11.94 -7.10
N HIS A 25 8.45 12.70 -7.65
CA HIS A 25 7.66 13.68 -6.93
C HIS A 25 6.53 13.00 -6.17
N ILE A 26 6.56 13.15 -4.85
CA ILE A 26 5.64 12.45 -3.96
C ILE A 26 4.91 13.46 -3.08
N PHE A 27 3.60 13.28 -2.98
CA PHE A 27 2.73 14.03 -2.09
C PHE A 27 2.10 13.05 -1.13
N TYR A 28 2.25 13.25 0.17
CA TYR A 28 1.74 12.31 1.16
C TYR A 28 1.08 13.01 2.34
N LYS A 29 0.08 12.34 2.89
CA LYS A 29 -0.65 12.75 4.08
C LYS A 29 -0.68 11.59 5.05
N ARG A 30 -0.06 11.79 6.20
CA ARG A 30 -0.08 10.84 7.31
C ARG A 30 -1.19 11.27 8.28
N ASN A 31 -2.40 10.78 8.06
CA ASN A 31 -3.54 11.08 8.91
C ASN A 31 -3.48 10.31 10.24
N ILE A 32 -2.91 9.10 10.22
CA ILE A 32 -2.81 8.22 11.39
C ILE A 32 -1.37 7.77 11.62
N SER A 33 -1.05 7.54 12.89
CA SER A 33 0.20 6.95 13.35
C SER A 33 -0.12 5.92 14.42
N GLY A 34 0.32 4.69 14.21
CA GLY A 34 0.18 3.58 15.14
C GLY A 34 1.49 3.28 15.85
N ASN A 35 1.43 2.32 16.78
CA ASN A 35 2.61 1.80 17.47
C ASN A 35 3.56 1.10 16.47
N ILE A 36 4.87 1.07 16.74
CA ILE A 36 5.89 0.39 15.93
C ILE A 36 5.59 -1.11 15.69
N ASP A 37 4.82 -1.76 16.56
CA ASP A 37 4.40 -3.16 16.40
C ASP A 37 3.13 -3.36 15.55
N ALA A 38 2.36 -2.29 15.27
CA ALA A 38 1.17 -2.39 14.42
C ALA A 38 1.56 -2.60 12.95
N PRO A 39 1.03 -3.59 12.21
CA PRO A 39 1.42 -3.76 10.81
C PRO A 39 1.04 -2.58 9.93
N ARG A 40 1.95 -2.19 9.02
CA ARG A 40 1.72 -1.17 7.99
C ARG A 40 1.20 -1.89 6.77
N ILE A 41 -0.11 -1.82 6.55
CA ILE A 41 -0.74 -2.39 5.37
C ILE A 41 -0.60 -1.38 4.23
N MET A 42 0.07 -1.77 3.16
CA MET A 42 0.33 -0.95 1.99
C MET A 42 -0.46 -1.49 0.80
N ILE A 43 -1.45 -0.72 0.34
CA ILE A 43 -2.13 -0.98 -0.93
C ILE A 43 -1.44 -0.16 -2.00
N VAL A 44 -0.84 -0.84 -2.99
CA VAL A 44 -0.40 -0.19 -4.23
C VAL A 44 -1.57 -0.10 -5.18
N SER A 45 -1.82 1.10 -5.71
CA SER A 45 -2.91 1.37 -6.62
C SER A 45 -2.47 2.15 -7.86
N TYR A 46 -3.02 1.75 -8.99
CA TYR A 46 -3.11 2.53 -10.21
C TYR A 46 -4.55 2.42 -10.71
N GLN A 47 -5.23 3.55 -10.83
CA GLN A 47 -6.65 3.68 -11.10
C GLN A 47 -6.87 4.34 -12.47
N PRO A 48 -6.66 3.63 -13.59
CA PRO A 48 -6.76 4.21 -14.93
C PRO A 48 -8.20 4.55 -15.33
N ASN A 49 -9.19 3.99 -14.63
CA ASN A 49 -10.60 4.18 -14.91
C ASN A 49 -11.46 4.09 -13.62
N PRO A 50 -12.74 4.50 -13.68
CA PRO A 50 -13.62 4.48 -12.50
C PRO A 50 -13.89 3.10 -11.89
N GLN A 51 -13.70 2.00 -12.64
CA GLN A 51 -13.88 0.65 -12.09
C GLN A 51 -12.72 0.29 -11.17
N ALA A 52 -11.49 0.65 -11.55
CA ALA A 52 -10.33 0.51 -10.67
C ALA A 52 -10.50 1.32 -9.37
N SER A 53 -11.14 2.49 -9.43
CA SER A 53 -11.49 3.27 -8.23
C SER A 53 -12.49 2.56 -7.32
N LYS A 54 -13.52 1.93 -7.89
CA LYS A 54 -14.48 1.13 -7.11
C LYS A 54 -13.82 -0.07 -6.44
N ILE A 55 -12.95 -0.77 -7.17
CA ILE A 55 -12.20 -1.92 -6.66
C ILE A 55 -11.25 -1.47 -5.53
N THR A 56 -10.50 -0.39 -5.73
CA THR A 56 -9.62 0.18 -4.70
C THR A 56 -10.41 0.58 -3.45
N ARG A 57 -11.58 1.21 -3.62
CA ARG A 57 -12.47 1.54 -2.51
C ARG A 57 -12.92 0.28 -1.76
N MET A 58 -13.35 -0.76 -2.48
CA MET A 58 -13.73 -2.04 -1.87
C MET A 58 -12.56 -2.68 -1.09
N ALA A 59 -11.34 -2.64 -1.62
CA ALA A 59 -10.15 -3.11 -0.92
C ALA A 59 -9.96 -2.37 0.41
N ILE A 60 -10.01 -1.03 0.39
CA ILE A 60 -9.93 -0.19 1.60
C ILE A 60 -11.04 -0.55 2.59
N GLU A 61 -12.30 -0.59 2.14
CA GLU A 61 -13.44 -0.83 3.03
C GLU A 61 -13.45 -2.24 3.63
N THR A 62 -13.01 -3.25 2.87
CA THR A 62 -12.93 -4.62 3.41
C THR A 62 -11.81 -4.76 4.45
N ILE A 63 -10.66 -4.11 4.25
CA ILE A 63 -9.63 -4.03 5.30
C ILE A 63 -10.19 -3.33 6.54
N ARG A 64 -10.82 -2.16 6.36
CA ARG A 64 -11.40 -1.39 7.48
C ARG A 64 -12.45 -2.19 8.25
N LYS A 65 -13.27 -2.96 7.56
CA LYS A 65 -14.33 -3.77 8.15
C LYS A 65 -13.82 -5.01 8.88
N PHE A 66 -12.87 -5.73 8.29
CA PHE A 66 -12.51 -7.09 8.72
C PHE A 66 -11.16 -7.18 9.43
N THR A 67 -10.46 -6.06 9.63
CA THR A 67 -9.21 -6.05 10.41
C THR A 67 -9.51 -5.59 11.84
N ASP A 68 -9.46 -6.54 12.77
CA ASP A 68 -9.83 -6.41 14.18
C ASP A 68 -8.64 -6.24 15.14
N SER A 69 -7.42 -6.26 14.62
CA SER A 69 -6.19 -5.92 15.34
C SER A 69 -5.70 -4.53 14.96
N ASP A 70 -4.81 -3.91 15.73
CA ASP A 70 -4.18 -2.63 15.36
C ASP A 70 -3.44 -2.72 14.01
N TYR A 71 -3.59 -1.69 13.18
CA TYR A 71 -2.89 -1.53 11.90
C TYR A 71 -2.79 -0.06 11.50
N GLU A 72 -1.87 0.23 10.58
CA GLU A 72 -1.89 1.47 9.80
C GLU A 72 -2.14 1.13 8.33
N LEU A 73 -3.16 1.74 7.72
CA LEU A 73 -3.41 1.56 6.29
C LEU A 73 -2.78 2.71 5.50
N TRP A 74 -1.95 2.35 4.54
CA TRP A 74 -1.31 3.23 3.58
C TRP A 74 -1.83 2.89 2.18
N VAL A 75 -2.43 3.85 1.50
CA VAL A 75 -2.85 3.69 0.10
C VAL A 75 -1.94 4.53 -0.77
N ILE A 76 -1.22 3.86 -1.67
CA ILE A 76 -0.17 4.44 -2.50
C ILE A 76 -0.66 4.44 -3.94
N ASP A 77 -1.06 5.62 -4.40
CA ASP A 77 -1.40 5.85 -5.80
C ASP A 77 -0.14 6.11 -6.62
N ASN A 78 0.07 5.29 -7.66
CA ASN A 78 1.20 5.41 -8.56
C ASN A 78 0.76 6.02 -9.89
N CYS A 79 0.70 7.36 -9.92
CA CYS A 79 0.48 8.17 -11.11
C CYS A 79 -0.88 7.97 -11.82
N SER A 80 -1.97 7.81 -11.06
CA SER A 80 -3.31 7.71 -11.67
C SER A 80 -3.84 9.05 -12.19
N PRO A 81 -4.79 9.04 -13.15
CA PRO A 81 -5.55 10.24 -13.51
C PRO A 81 -6.28 10.82 -12.29
N GLU A 82 -6.19 12.13 -12.09
CA GLU A 82 -6.71 12.80 -10.87
C GLU A 82 -8.20 12.55 -10.63
N GLN A 83 -9.00 12.53 -11.70
CA GLN A 83 -10.44 12.29 -11.63
C GLN A 83 -10.80 10.92 -11.00
N ASN A 84 -9.89 9.95 -11.07
CA ASN A 84 -10.11 8.60 -10.54
C ASN A 84 -9.65 8.46 -9.09
N ILE A 85 -8.94 9.44 -8.52
CA ILE A 85 -8.34 9.34 -7.17
C ILE A 85 -8.79 10.45 -6.23
N VAL A 86 -9.49 11.46 -6.75
CA VAL A 86 -9.96 12.61 -5.97
C VAL A 86 -10.88 12.23 -4.80
N TRP A 87 -11.50 11.05 -4.83
CA TRP A 87 -12.32 10.54 -3.73
C TRP A 87 -11.49 10.04 -2.55
N MET A 88 -10.21 9.71 -2.75
CA MET A 88 -9.35 9.17 -1.68
C MET A 88 -9.08 10.21 -0.59
N GLN A 89 -9.11 11.50 -0.92
CA GLN A 89 -8.89 12.57 0.06
C GLN A 89 -9.98 12.66 1.14
N ASP A 90 -11.10 11.92 0.97
CA ASP A 90 -12.22 11.90 1.91
C ASP A 90 -11.97 10.98 3.11
N TYR A 91 -10.89 10.20 3.08
CA TYR A 91 -10.47 9.40 4.22
C TYR A 91 -9.60 10.22 5.16
N GLU A 92 -10.05 10.29 6.42
CA GLU A 92 -9.31 10.90 7.53
C GLU A 92 -8.63 9.86 8.42
N ASP A 93 -8.91 8.57 8.20
CA ASP A 93 -8.43 7.45 9.02
C ASP A 93 -7.43 6.52 8.29
N ILE A 94 -6.93 6.93 7.12
CA ILE A 94 -5.90 6.20 6.37
C ILE A 94 -4.80 7.15 5.91
N ASN A 95 -3.61 6.63 5.69
CA ASN A 95 -2.49 7.37 5.13
C ASN A 95 -2.52 7.30 3.60
N LEU A 96 -2.23 8.43 2.95
CA LEU A 96 -2.32 8.57 1.50
C LEU A 96 -0.98 8.99 0.93
N VAL A 97 -0.58 8.36 -0.17
CA VAL A 97 0.62 8.70 -0.93
C VAL A 97 0.25 8.82 -2.40
N PHE A 98 0.64 9.91 -3.04
CA PHE A 98 0.47 10.17 -4.46
C PHE A 98 1.83 10.36 -5.10
N ILE A 99 2.26 9.38 -5.89
CA ILE A 99 3.45 9.48 -6.73
C ILE A 99 2.99 10.12 -8.04
N ARG A 100 3.52 11.31 -8.36
CA ARG A 100 3.10 12.09 -9.54
C ARG A 100 4.13 12.09 -10.67
N THR A 101 5.22 11.36 -10.51
CA THR A 101 6.15 11.01 -11.59
C THR A 101 5.76 9.64 -12.16
N GLN A 102 5.76 9.50 -13.49
CA GLN A 102 5.50 8.22 -14.15
C GLN A 102 6.62 7.21 -13.83
N PRO A 103 6.29 5.93 -13.57
CA PRO A 103 7.30 4.91 -13.40
C PRO A 103 8.06 4.67 -14.71
N LYS A 104 9.34 4.29 -14.60
CA LYS A 104 10.17 3.91 -15.76
C LYS A 104 9.58 2.73 -16.54
N GLU A 105 9.01 1.76 -15.83
CA GLU A 105 8.40 0.55 -16.40
C GLU A 105 7.05 0.25 -15.74
N ILE A 106 6.17 -0.41 -16.48
CA ILE A 106 4.83 -0.80 -16.00
C ILE A 106 4.84 -2.15 -15.27
N GLY A 107 3.69 -2.55 -14.72
CA GLY A 107 3.52 -3.88 -14.13
C GLY A 107 4.30 -4.06 -12.83
N SER A 108 5.06 -5.15 -12.70
CA SER A 108 5.75 -5.49 -11.45
C SER A 108 6.75 -4.43 -10.99
N TYR A 109 7.44 -3.77 -11.92
CA TYR A 109 8.36 -2.68 -11.58
C TYR A 109 7.60 -1.50 -10.96
N ALA A 110 6.52 -1.03 -11.60
CA ALA A 110 5.68 0.05 -11.08
C ALA A 110 5.14 -0.28 -9.67
N ASN A 111 4.78 -1.54 -9.42
CA ASN A 111 4.34 -1.95 -8.09
C ASN A 111 5.47 -1.93 -7.05
N GLY A 112 6.65 -2.42 -7.42
CA GLY A 112 7.84 -2.39 -6.56
C GLY A 112 8.28 -0.96 -6.25
N LEU A 113 8.29 -0.07 -7.25
CA LEU A 113 8.55 1.35 -7.08
C LEU A 113 7.63 1.97 -6.03
N ALA A 114 6.31 1.73 -6.13
CA ALA A 114 5.35 2.30 -5.21
C ALA A 114 5.59 1.83 -3.76
N LEU A 115 5.92 0.55 -3.57
CA LEU A 115 6.30 0.01 -2.26
C LEU A 115 7.59 0.64 -1.74
N GLU A 116 8.60 0.81 -2.61
CA GLU A 116 9.88 1.44 -2.26
C GLU A 116 9.70 2.91 -1.85
N MET A 117 8.84 3.66 -2.55
CA MET A 117 8.53 5.03 -2.14
C MET A 117 7.81 5.05 -0.78
N ALA A 118 6.85 4.15 -0.56
CA ALA A 118 6.12 4.05 0.70
C ALA A 118 7.02 3.65 1.88
N SER A 119 7.96 2.73 1.63
CA SER A 119 8.88 2.18 2.64
C SER A 119 9.77 3.27 3.25
N ARG A 120 10.09 4.32 2.46
CA ARG A 120 10.85 5.51 2.88
C ARG A 120 10.02 6.54 3.64
N LEU A 121 8.68 6.42 3.63
CA LEU A 121 7.77 7.36 4.31
C LEU A 121 7.27 6.85 5.67
N ILE A 122 7.27 5.54 5.89
CA ILE A 122 6.88 4.95 7.18
C ILE A 122 7.98 5.08 8.23
N ASP A 123 7.61 5.01 9.51
CA ASP A 123 8.57 5.11 10.61
C ASP A 123 9.65 4.04 10.51
N GLU A 124 10.89 4.43 10.80
CA GLU A 124 12.04 3.55 10.64
C GLU A 124 11.98 2.28 11.51
N LYS A 125 11.31 2.40 12.67
CA LYS A 125 11.12 1.32 13.63
C LYS A 125 9.90 0.45 13.35
N SER A 126 9.15 0.72 12.27
CA SER A 126 7.97 -0.06 11.90
C SER A 126 8.34 -1.53 11.71
N LYS A 127 7.76 -2.41 12.51
CA LYS A 127 8.21 -3.80 12.57
C LYS A 127 7.67 -4.66 11.44
N TYR A 128 6.41 -4.47 11.07
CA TYR A 128 5.76 -5.32 10.07
C TYR A 128 5.18 -4.50 8.93
N VAL A 129 5.35 -5.01 7.71
CA VAL A 129 4.72 -4.50 6.51
C VAL A 129 3.90 -5.60 5.86
N VAL A 130 2.67 -5.27 5.47
CA VAL A 130 1.81 -6.12 4.65
C VAL A 130 1.64 -5.43 3.31
N THR A 131 1.83 -6.14 2.21
CA THR A 131 1.66 -5.57 0.87
C THR A 131 0.43 -6.16 0.19
N PHE A 132 -0.33 -5.29 -0.45
CA PHE A 132 -1.48 -5.64 -1.26
C PHE A 132 -1.46 -4.85 -2.57
N HIS A 133 -2.05 -5.45 -3.61
CA HIS A 133 -2.51 -4.69 -4.76
C HIS A 133 -3.90 -4.11 -4.49
N LEU A 134 -4.37 -3.24 -5.39
CA LEU A 134 -5.67 -2.59 -5.28
C LEU A 134 -6.87 -3.54 -5.40
N ASP A 135 -6.69 -4.76 -5.92
CA ASP A 135 -7.74 -5.72 -6.29
C ASP A 135 -7.97 -6.83 -5.26
N ILE A 136 -7.65 -6.55 -4.00
CA ILE A 136 -7.90 -7.46 -2.88
C ILE A 136 -9.28 -7.28 -2.27
N ALA A 137 -9.77 -8.32 -1.59
CA ALA A 137 -10.89 -8.24 -0.68
C ALA A 137 -10.58 -9.07 0.57
N VAL A 138 -10.59 -8.43 1.74
CA VAL A 138 -10.54 -9.17 3.02
C VAL A 138 -11.93 -9.73 3.29
N ALA A 139 -12.02 -11.02 3.58
CA ALA A 139 -13.29 -11.73 3.72
C ALA A 139 -13.60 -12.24 5.14
N GLY A 140 -12.71 -12.05 6.11
CA GLY A 140 -12.90 -12.56 7.46
C GLY A 140 -12.03 -11.89 8.51
N TYR A 141 -12.57 -11.82 9.72
CA TYR A 141 -11.89 -11.33 10.92
C TYR A 141 -10.70 -12.19 11.31
N GLY A 142 -9.74 -11.63 12.04
CA GLY A 142 -8.56 -12.33 12.54
C GLY A 142 -7.51 -12.66 11.47
N TRP A 143 -7.68 -12.24 10.21
CA TRP A 143 -6.75 -12.54 9.12
C TRP A 143 -5.34 -12.02 9.41
N LEU A 144 -5.22 -10.79 9.94
CA LEU A 144 -3.93 -10.17 10.20
C LEU A 144 -3.22 -10.85 11.37
N LYS A 145 -3.98 -11.15 12.44
CA LYS A 145 -3.49 -11.93 13.58
C LYS A 145 -3.01 -13.32 13.15
N PHE A 146 -3.74 -13.98 12.25
CA PHE A 146 -3.34 -15.26 11.68
C PHE A 146 -2.01 -15.15 10.91
N MET A 147 -1.85 -14.13 10.07
CA MET A 147 -0.60 -13.91 9.33
C MET A 147 0.58 -13.64 10.27
N LEU A 148 0.41 -12.76 11.24
CA LEU A 148 1.41 -12.47 12.28
C LEU A 148 1.80 -13.73 13.06
N SER A 149 0.86 -14.64 13.35
CA SER A 149 1.14 -15.90 14.06
C SER A 149 2.08 -16.85 13.30
N LYS A 150 2.32 -16.61 11.99
CA LYS A 150 3.25 -17.41 11.19
C LYS A 150 4.69 -16.94 11.31
N LEU A 151 4.90 -15.73 11.82
CA LEU A 151 6.23 -15.23 12.08
C LEU A 151 6.79 -15.77 13.40
N ASN A 152 8.10 -16.03 13.41
CA ASN A 152 8.88 -16.42 14.57
C ASN A 152 10.37 -16.15 14.30
N GLU A 153 11.26 -16.59 15.18
CA GLU A 153 12.71 -16.37 15.05
C GLU A 153 13.29 -16.92 13.74
N LYS A 154 12.70 -17.96 13.16
CA LYS A 154 13.14 -18.61 11.92
C LYS A 154 12.31 -18.22 10.70
N VAL A 155 11.10 -17.70 10.90
CA VAL A 155 10.17 -17.33 9.83
C VAL A 155 9.89 -15.84 9.93
N ARG A 156 10.42 -15.07 8.99
CA ARG A 156 10.34 -13.60 9.00
C ARG A 156 9.53 -13.01 7.86
N ALA A 157 8.93 -13.87 7.04
CA ALA A 157 7.97 -13.49 6.01
C ALA A 157 6.95 -14.63 5.78
N CYS A 158 5.71 -14.28 5.45
CA CYS A 158 4.67 -15.24 5.06
C CYS A 158 3.76 -14.64 3.98
N GLY A 159 3.19 -15.49 3.12
CA GLY A 159 2.36 -15.06 1.98
C GLY A 159 0.95 -15.66 2.05
N PHE A 160 -0.01 -15.01 1.40
CA PHE A 160 -1.39 -15.52 1.35
C PHE A 160 -1.57 -16.64 0.33
N ARG A 161 -0.68 -16.74 -0.66
CA ARG A 161 -0.71 -17.75 -1.71
C ARG A 161 0.70 -18.24 -2.02
N LEU A 162 0.85 -19.56 -2.07
CA LEU A 162 2.01 -20.21 -2.70
C LEU A 162 1.77 -20.28 -4.21
N THR A 163 2.63 -19.62 -4.97
CA THR A 163 2.59 -19.61 -6.45
C THR A 163 3.82 -20.35 -6.94
N LYS A 164 3.66 -21.43 -7.71
CA LYS A 164 4.75 -22.27 -8.25
C LYS A 164 4.92 -22.16 -9.76
N GLU A 165 4.06 -21.39 -10.41
CA GLU A 165 4.00 -21.20 -11.85
C GLU A 165 5.26 -20.49 -12.39
N ARG A 166 5.96 -19.74 -11.53
CA ARG A 166 7.19 -19.00 -11.89
C ARG A 166 8.48 -19.69 -11.42
N VAL A 167 8.43 -20.32 -10.24
CA VAL A 167 9.57 -20.93 -9.55
C VAL A 167 9.08 -22.21 -8.88
N LYS A 168 9.78 -23.32 -9.06
CA LYS A 168 9.34 -24.66 -8.62
C LYS A 168 9.22 -24.75 -7.09
N GLU A 169 10.12 -24.08 -6.39
CA GLU A 169 10.18 -23.95 -4.94
C GLU A 169 9.02 -23.09 -4.40
N GLY A 170 8.45 -22.24 -5.24
CA GLY A 170 7.36 -21.33 -4.95
C GLY A 170 7.84 -19.92 -4.58
N VAL A 171 6.95 -18.94 -4.78
CA VAL A 171 7.23 -17.53 -4.45
C VAL A 171 6.19 -16.96 -3.49
N LEU A 172 6.64 -16.08 -2.60
CA LEU A 172 5.78 -15.17 -1.86
C LEU A 172 5.30 -14.08 -2.83
N HIS A 173 3.99 -14.07 -3.10
CA HIS A 173 3.45 -13.15 -4.09
C HIS A 173 3.17 -11.76 -3.47
N VAL A 174 3.63 -10.69 -4.12
CA VAL A 174 3.50 -9.30 -3.63
C VAL A 174 2.06 -8.80 -3.48
N CYS A 175 1.12 -9.37 -4.22
CA CYS A 175 -0.33 -9.15 -4.05
C CYS A 175 -0.85 -9.61 -2.67
N GLY A 176 -0.01 -10.24 -1.86
CA GLY A 176 -0.31 -10.55 -0.48
C GLY A 176 0.89 -11.22 0.17
N TYR A 177 1.65 -10.46 0.94
CA TYR A 177 2.54 -11.02 1.96
C TYR A 177 2.63 -10.11 3.18
N LEU A 178 3.13 -10.68 4.28
CA LEU A 178 3.56 -9.99 5.47
C LEU A 178 5.05 -10.27 5.68
N ILE A 179 5.82 -9.21 5.94
CA ILE A 179 7.25 -9.30 6.27
C ILE A 179 7.53 -8.65 7.62
N ASP A 180 8.50 -9.20 8.34
CA ASP A 180 9.26 -8.45 9.32
C ASP A 180 10.18 -7.47 8.56
N PHE A 181 9.78 -6.21 8.58
CA PHE A 181 10.39 -5.16 7.79
C PHE A 181 11.79 -4.78 8.30
N GLN A 182 12.10 -5.09 9.55
CA GLN A 182 13.42 -4.81 10.14
C GLN A 182 14.53 -5.69 9.55
N LEU A 183 14.21 -6.69 8.73
CA LEU A 183 15.20 -7.45 7.96
C LEU A 183 15.67 -6.78 6.67
N PHE A 184 14.85 -5.89 6.11
CA PHE A 184 15.04 -5.35 4.76
C PHE A 184 15.48 -3.89 4.77
N ARG A 185 15.78 -3.36 5.96
CA ARG A 185 16.35 -2.02 6.15
C ARG A 185 17.83 -2.10 6.46
#